data_AF-A0A820PG50-F1
#
_entry.id   AF-A0A820PG50-F1
#
_cell.length_a   1.000
_cell.length_b   1.000
_cell.length_c   1.000
_cell.angle_alpha   90.00
_cell.angle_beta   90.00
_cell.angle_gamma   90.00
#
_symmetry.space_group_name_H-M   'P 1'
#
loop_
_entity.id
_entity.type
_entity.pdbx_description
1 polymer ?
#
loop_
_entity_poly.entity_id
_entity_poly.type
_entity_poly.pdbx_seq_one_letter_code
_entity_poly.pdbx_strand_id
1 'polypeptide(L)'
;MARLYDAIEPEVISMSMLQHAVESLRADGENLVVPKDEKLNYGEVSVLRLDFRNILRMENLWLFTNLTKLQMDNNIIERIEGLDTLHKLTWLDLSFNNITRIEGLDSLTELTDLSLYNNRITAIENMDSLKKLNVFSIGNNQIDDENSIRYLRRFDNLRTLCLRGNPFASKPEYYVFTISHLPQVHFLDYKLIDDAPREEATKKYEIQLQQLITLEEQEREKEKASEDQTKQFQLYKDAFVENMDQNQLFTAMFKDDVEGQKLILVPGSDELMTQFEQKFNAIIYSMFEFGLKEKEIRDREIEDFWICVNEAKNENTRQAAAIVDEFKTYRSTLF
;
A
#
# COMPACT_ATOMS: atom_id res chain seq x y z
N MET A 1 -30.95 21.18 -0.80
CA MET A 1 -31.39 21.16 -2.20
C MET A 1 -31.42 19.70 -2.63
N ALA A 2 -32.57 19.19 -3.09
CA ALA A 2 -32.71 17.83 -3.60
C ALA A 2 -31.76 17.66 -4.80
N ARG A 3 -30.96 16.57 -4.83
CA ARG A 3 -30.11 16.27 -5.98
C ARG A 3 -31.03 15.83 -7.12
N LEU A 4 -30.68 16.15 -8.38
CA LEU A 4 -31.45 15.78 -9.57
C LEU A 4 -31.64 14.25 -9.76
N TYR A 5 -31.01 13.43 -8.90
CA TYR A 5 -30.93 11.97 -8.96
C TYR A 5 -31.94 11.23 -8.07
N ASP A 6 -32.81 11.93 -7.32
CA ASP A 6 -33.85 11.30 -6.49
C ASP A 6 -34.89 10.47 -7.31
N ALA A 7 -34.77 10.45 -8.65
CA ALA A 7 -35.61 9.69 -9.57
C ALA A 7 -34.89 8.51 -10.28
N ILE A 8 -33.60 8.26 -10.02
CA ILE A 8 -32.83 7.19 -10.65
C ILE A 8 -32.49 6.14 -9.58
N GLU A 9 -32.76 4.87 -9.86
CA GLU A 9 -32.45 3.78 -8.92
C GLU A 9 -30.93 3.70 -8.68
N PRO A 10 -30.48 3.46 -7.44
CA PRO A 10 -29.07 3.21 -7.15
C PRO A 10 -28.54 2.01 -7.94
N GLU A 11 -27.39 2.17 -8.61
CA GLU A 11 -26.79 1.09 -9.40
C GLU A 11 -25.57 0.49 -8.70
N VAL A 12 -25.35 -0.81 -8.95
CA VAL A 12 -24.08 -1.49 -8.68
C VAL A 12 -23.30 -1.54 -9.98
N ILE A 13 -21.97 -1.45 -9.93
CA ILE A 13 -21.13 -1.58 -11.12
C ILE A 13 -21.38 -2.96 -11.77
N SER A 14 -22.17 -2.96 -12.84
CA SER A 14 -22.54 -4.16 -13.58
C SER A 14 -21.60 -4.40 -14.77
N MET A 15 -21.51 -5.64 -15.25
CA MET A 15 -20.73 -5.96 -16.45
C MET A 15 -21.18 -5.15 -17.67
N SER A 16 -22.48 -4.87 -17.81
CA SER A 16 -23.01 -4.04 -18.89
C SER A 16 -22.58 -2.58 -18.77
N MET A 17 -22.55 -2.04 -17.54
CA MET A 17 -22.05 -0.67 -17.29
C MET A 17 -20.57 -0.56 -17.63
N LEU A 18 -19.77 -1.55 -17.22
CA LEU A 18 -18.33 -1.60 -17.53
C LEU A 18 -18.08 -1.70 -19.02
N GLN A 19 -18.82 -2.56 -19.73
CA GLN A 19 -18.71 -2.68 -21.17
C GLN A 19 -19.02 -1.34 -21.86
N HIS A 20 -20.13 -0.69 -21.50
CA HIS A 20 -20.50 0.61 -22.08
C HIS A 20 -19.47 1.70 -21.75
N ALA A 21 -18.91 1.71 -20.54
CA ALA A 21 -17.88 2.67 -20.14
C ALA A 21 -16.59 2.50 -20.95
N VAL A 22 -16.17 1.27 -21.21
CA VAL A 22 -14.99 1.02 -22.05
C VAL A 22 -15.28 1.34 -23.52
N GLU A 23 -16.49 1.05 -24.00
CA GLU A 23 -16.92 1.40 -25.36
C GLU A 23 -16.99 2.93 -25.58
N SER A 24 -17.48 3.70 -24.61
CA SER A 24 -17.49 5.17 -24.70
C SER A 24 -16.08 5.74 -24.75
N LEU A 25 -15.15 5.20 -23.96
CA LEU A 25 -13.74 5.61 -24.00
C LEU A 25 -13.08 5.31 -25.35
N ARG A 26 -13.47 4.23 -26.04
CA ARG A 26 -13.02 3.95 -27.42
C ARG A 26 -13.49 5.02 -28.41
N ALA A 27 -14.63 5.65 -28.17
CA ALA A 27 -15.19 6.68 -29.04
C ALA A 27 -14.49 8.04 -28.88
N ASP A 28 -14.03 8.35 -27.66
CA ASP A 28 -13.39 9.63 -27.33
C ASP A 28 -11.92 9.73 -27.77
N GLY A 29 -11.32 8.65 -28.29
CA GLY A 29 -9.95 8.63 -28.80
C GLY A 29 -8.87 8.78 -27.73
N GLU A 30 -9.26 8.79 -26.45
CA GLU A 30 -8.34 8.87 -25.32
C GLU A 30 -7.83 7.46 -24.93
N ASN A 31 -6.56 7.19 -25.25
CA ASN A 31 -5.69 6.17 -24.65
C ASN A 31 -6.34 4.83 -24.25
N LEU A 32 -6.96 4.16 -25.21
CA LEU A 32 -7.13 2.72 -25.17
C LEU A 32 -6.20 2.07 -26.20
N VAL A 33 -5.27 1.26 -25.72
CA VAL A 33 -4.45 0.33 -26.50
C VAL A 33 -5.31 -0.87 -26.92
N VAL A 34 -6.54 -0.64 -27.42
CA VAL A 34 -7.43 -1.74 -27.80
C VAL A 34 -8.04 -1.43 -29.18
N PRO A 35 -7.59 -2.10 -30.25
CA PRO A 35 -8.14 -1.96 -31.59
C PRO A 35 -9.64 -2.28 -31.65
N LYS A 36 -10.37 -1.62 -32.57
CA LYS A 36 -11.84 -1.74 -32.71
C LYS A 36 -12.33 -3.17 -33.00
N ASP A 37 -11.46 -4.04 -33.52
CA ASP A 37 -11.82 -5.35 -34.06
C ASP A 37 -11.55 -6.54 -33.11
N GLU A 38 -11.05 -6.30 -31.89
CA GLU A 38 -10.76 -7.36 -30.91
C GLU A 38 -11.74 -7.38 -29.72
N LYS A 39 -12.02 -8.60 -29.23
CA LYS A 39 -12.80 -8.84 -28.01
C LYS A 39 -12.22 -8.01 -26.87
N LEU A 40 -13.09 -7.33 -26.12
CA LEU A 40 -12.72 -6.44 -25.03
C LEU A 40 -11.87 -7.20 -23.98
N ASN A 41 -10.58 -6.89 -23.90
CA ASN A 41 -9.72 -7.37 -22.84
C ASN A 41 -9.67 -6.32 -21.73
N TYR A 42 -10.44 -6.55 -20.64
CA TYR A 42 -10.47 -5.64 -19.49
C TYR A 42 -9.08 -5.44 -18.85
N GLY A 43 -8.19 -6.43 -18.98
CA GLY A 43 -6.83 -6.36 -18.46
C GLY A 43 -5.93 -5.35 -19.17
N GLU A 44 -6.29 -4.86 -20.36
CA GLU A 44 -5.47 -3.86 -21.10
C GLU A 44 -5.92 -2.42 -20.87
N VAL A 45 -7.06 -2.23 -20.20
CA VAL A 45 -7.64 -0.92 -19.95
C VAL A 45 -6.85 -0.22 -18.83
N SER A 46 -6.30 0.94 -19.15
CA SER A 46 -5.52 1.77 -18.21
C SER A 46 -6.32 2.92 -17.60
N VAL A 47 -7.38 3.37 -18.28
CA VAL A 47 -8.24 4.47 -17.82
C VAL A 47 -9.69 4.01 -17.83
N LEU A 48 -10.41 4.27 -16.74
CA LEU A 48 -11.83 3.95 -16.62
C LEU A 48 -12.59 5.16 -16.06
N ARG A 49 -13.67 5.56 -16.76
CA ARG A 49 -14.56 6.66 -16.38
C ARG A 49 -15.96 6.14 -16.06
N LEU A 50 -16.34 6.24 -14.81
CA LEU A 50 -17.62 5.82 -14.22
C LEU A 50 -18.36 6.99 -13.53
N ASP A 51 -18.11 8.22 -13.99
CA ASP A 51 -18.76 9.45 -13.52
C ASP A 51 -20.26 9.51 -13.85
N PHE A 52 -21.04 10.21 -13.01
CA PHE A 52 -22.48 10.49 -13.19
C PHE A 52 -23.39 9.27 -13.45
N ARG A 53 -23.14 8.15 -12.77
CA ARG A 53 -23.88 6.88 -12.99
C ARG A 53 -24.73 6.41 -11.80
N ASN A 54 -24.88 7.24 -10.76
CA ASN A 54 -25.64 6.91 -9.56
C ASN A 54 -25.16 5.59 -8.89
N ILE A 55 -23.85 5.32 -8.95
CA ILE A 55 -23.25 4.11 -8.40
C ILE A 55 -23.29 4.17 -6.87
N LEU A 56 -23.84 3.14 -6.24
CA LEU A 56 -23.87 2.97 -4.78
C LEU A 56 -22.76 2.04 -4.27
N ARG A 57 -22.45 0.97 -5.02
CA ARG A 57 -21.47 -0.06 -4.62
C ARG A 57 -20.45 -0.35 -5.70
N MET A 58 -19.20 -0.47 -5.26
CA MET A 58 -18.04 -0.71 -6.11
C MET A 58 -17.79 -2.22 -6.25
N GLU A 59 -18.21 -2.81 -7.36
CA GLU A 59 -18.03 -4.24 -7.65
C GLU A 59 -17.41 -4.46 -9.04
N ASN A 60 -16.93 -5.67 -9.32
CA ASN A 60 -16.40 -6.09 -10.63
C ASN A 60 -15.16 -5.33 -11.15
N LEU A 61 -14.53 -4.49 -10.31
CA LEU A 61 -13.31 -3.76 -10.67
C LEU A 61 -12.06 -4.67 -10.76
N TRP A 62 -12.13 -5.89 -10.21
CA TRP A 62 -11.03 -6.87 -10.26
C TRP A 62 -10.59 -7.30 -11.66
N LEU A 63 -11.41 -7.00 -12.68
CA LEU A 63 -11.10 -7.29 -14.08
C LEU A 63 -10.01 -6.36 -14.65
N PHE A 64 -9.78 -5.19 -14.04
CA PHE A 64 -8.93 -4.12 -14.57
C PHE A 64 -7.54 -4.12 -13.93
N THR A 65 -6.79 -5.21 -14.08
CA THR A 65 -5.49 -5.42 -13.41
C THR A 65 -4.38 -4.42 -13.81
N ASN A 66 -4.53 -3.71 -14.94
CA ASN A 66 -3.59 -2.68 -15.40
C ASN A 66 -4.13 -1.24 -15.29
N LEU A 67 -5.20 -1.02 -14.52
CA LEU A 67 -5.79 0.30 -14.37
C LEU A 67 -4.81 1.26 -13.68
N THR A 68 -4.60 2.43 -14.29
CA THR A 68 -3.78 3.53 -13.74
C THR A 68 -4.62 4.74 -13.35
N LYS A 69 -5.76 4.97 -14.01
CA LYS A 69 -6.67 6.08 -13.68
C LYS A 69 -8.11 5.60 -13.55
N LEU A 70 -8.73 5.93 -12.41
CA LEU A 70 -10.12 5.60 -12.13
C LEU A 70 -10.88 6.88 -11.75
N GLN A 71 -11.86 7.25 -12.58
CA GLN A 71 -12.75 8.38 -12.33
C GLN A 71 -14.13 7.86 -11.94
N MET A 72 -14.60 8.22 -10.74
CA MET A 72 -15.89 7.80 -10.17
C MET A 72 -16.61 8.95 -9.46
N ASP A 73 -16.34 10.18 -9.90
CA ASP A 73 -16.96 11.36 -9.31
C ASP A 73 -18.46 11.46 -9.64
N ASN A 74 -19.20 12.22 -8.81
CA ASN A 74 -20.64 12.45 -8.99
C ASN A 74 -21.49 11.17 -8.98
N ASN A 75 -21.20 10.27 -8.04
CA ASN A 75 -22.01 9.08 -7.75
C ASN A 75 -22.63 9.18 -6.33
N ILE A 76 -23.14 8.07 -5.80
CA ILE A 76 -23.72 7.98 -4.45
C ILE A 76 -23.00 6.96 -3.59
N ILE A 77 -21.72 6.71 -3.87
CA ILE A 77 -20.89 5.71 -3.19
C ILE A 77 -20.77 6.08 -1.70
N GLU A 78 -21.03 5.12 -0.82
CA GLU A 78 -20.94 5.31 0.64
C GLU A 78 -19.68 4.69 1.24
N ARG A 79 -19.11 3.68 0.56
CA ARG A 79 -17.97 2.91 1.03
C ARG A 79 -16.98 2.68 -0.09
N ILE A 80 -15.70 2.81 0.22
CA ILE A 80 -14.61 2.51 -0.70
C ILE A 80 -14.32 1.01 -0.59
N GLU A 81 -14.65 0.25 -1.63
CA GLU A 81 -14.47 -1.20 -1.68
C GLU A 81 -14.08 -1.68 -3.09
N GLY A 82 -13.59 -2.91 -3.20
CA GLY A 82 -13.31 -3.54 -4.51
C GLY A 82 -12.09 -2.99 -5.26
N LEU A 83 -11.17 -2.32 -4.56
CA LEU A 83 -9.93 -1.76 -5.14
C LEU A 83 -8.69 -2.65 -4.90
N ASP A 84 -8.85 -3.80 -4.24
CA ASP A 84 -7.74 -4.65 -3.75
C ASP A 84 -6.78 -5.10 -4.85
N THR A 85 -7.26 -5.29 -6.07
CA THR A 85 -6.46 -5.77 -7.21
C THR A 85 -5.81 -4.66 -8.03
N LEU A 86 -6.11 -3.38 -7.76
CA LEU A 86 -5.72 -2.25 -8.59
C LEU A 86 -4.35 -1.68 -8.19
N HIS A 87 -3.34 -2.54 -8.09
CA HIS A 87 -2.01 -2.19 -7.59
C HIS A 87 -1.26 -1.14 -8.41
N LYS A 88 -1.69 -0.88 -9.66
CA LYS A 88 -1.06 0.07 -10.58
C LYS A 88 -1.77 1.44 -10.62
N LEU A 89 -2.79 1.63 -9.79
CA LEU A 89 -3.58 2.85 -9.81
C LEU A 89 -2.75 4.02 -9.31
N THR A 90 -2.60 5.05 -10.15
CA THR A 90 -1.86 6.28 -9.82
C THR A 90 -2.80 7.45 -9.53
N TRP A 91 -4.00 7.45 -10.12
CA TRP A 91 -4.98 8.54 -9.98
C TRP A 91 -6.37 7.98 -9.68
N LEU A 92 -6.97 8.45 -8.59
CA LEU A 92 -8.30 8.06 -8.14
C LEU A 92 -9.14 9.29 -7.79
N ASP A 93 -10.28 9.44 -8.46
CA ASP A 93 -11.26 10.47 -8.15
C ASP A 93 -12.59 9.87 -7.70
N LEU A 94 -12.93 10.11 -6.43
CA LEU A 94 -14.17 9.72 -5.78
C LEU A 94 -14.92 10.96 -5.27
N SER A 95 -14.71 12.12 -5.89
CA SER A 95 -15.35 13.38 -5.49
C SER A 95 -16.87 13.34 -5.65
N PHE A 96 -17.60 14.17 -4.90
CA PHE A 96 -19.06 14.30 -4.99
C PHE A 96 -19.83 13.00 -4.72
N ASN A 97 -19.33 12.17 -3.80
CA ASN A 97 -19.99 10.94 -3.33
C ASN A 97 -20.60 11.13 -1.92
N ASN A 98 -20.93 10.04 -1.23
CA ASN A 98 -21.47 10.02 0.13
C ASN A 98 -20.54 9.27 1.10
N ILE A 99 -19.24 9.16 0.80
CA ILE A 99 -18.28 8.39 1.58
C ILE A 99 -18.13 8.98 2.98
N THR A 100 -18.25 8.15 4.01
CA THR A 100 -18.15 8.59 5.42
C THR A 100 -16.81 8.27 6.06
N ARG A 101 -16.08 7.28 5.52
CA ARG A 101 -14.81 6.80 6.07
C ARG A 101 -13.83 6.45 4.96
N ILE A 102 -12.55 6.70 5.20
CA ILE A 102 -11.48 6.23 4.33
C ILE A 102 -11.14 4.79 4.73
N GLU A 103 -11.28 3.87 3.78
CA GLU A 103 -11.01 2.44 3.91
C GLU A 103 -10.73 1.84 2.52
N GLY A 104 -10.24 0.60 2.44
CA GLY A 104 -10.11 -0.11 1.15
C GLY A 104 -9.07 0.47 0.19
N LEU A 105 -8.10 1.25 0.68
CA LEU A 105 -7.01 1.85 -0.11
C LEU A 105 -5.66 1.15 0.10
N ASP A 106 -5.58 0.12 0.95
CA ASP A 106 -4.32 -0.49 1.40
C ASP A 106 -3.47 -1.03 0.23
N SER A 107 -4.11 -1.56 -0.82
CA SER A 107 -3.47 -2.14 -1.99
C SER A 107 -2.89 -1.13 -2.99
N LEU A 108 -3.23 0.16 -2.87
CA LEU A 108 -2.97 1.21 -3.87
C LEU A 108 -1.60 1.89 -3.66
N THR A 109 -0.54 1.10 -3.58
CA THR A 109 0.81 1.57 -3.24
C THR A 109 1.42 2.54 -4.27
N GLU A 110 0.89 2.55 -5.49
CA GLU A 110 1.31 3.43 -6.59
C GLU A 110 0.53 4.75 -6.69
N LEU A 111 -0.44 4.99 -5.78
CA LEU A 111 -1.33 6.15 -5.87
C LEU A 111 -0.56 7.46 -5.60
N THR A 112 -0.62 8.38 -6.56
CA THR A 112 -0.01 9.72 -6.48
C THR A 112 -1.05 10.81 -6.29
N ASP A 113 -2.27 10.60 -6.77
CA ASP A 113 -3.33 11.60 -6.79
C ASP A 113 -4.63 10.99 -6.29
N LEU A 114 -5.15 11.53 -5.19
CA LEU A 114 -6.41 11.11 -4.59
C LEU A 114 -7.34 12.31 -4.39
N SER A 115 -8.54 12.23 -4.95
CA SER A 115 -9.60 13.20 -4.70
C SER A 115 -10.80 12.56 -4.02
N LEU A 116 -11.10 13.06 -2.82
CA LEU A 116 -12.26 12.75 -1.98
C LEU A 116 -13.10 14.02 -1.73
N TYR A 117 -13.02 14.99 -2.62
CA TYR A 117 -13.69 16.28 -2.47
C TYR A 117 -15.22 16.13 -2.38
N ASN A 118 -15.87 16.88 -1.48
CA ASN A 118 -17.32 16.87 -1.31
C ASN A 118 -17.91 15.48 -0.97
N ASN A 119 -17.42 14.90 0.13
CA ASN A 119 -17.91 13.67 0.75
C ASN A 119 -18.38 13.96 2.19
N ARG A 120 -18.51 12.94 3.04
CA ARG A 120 -18.95 13.04 4.45
C ARG A 120 -17.90 12.51 5.42
N ILE A 121 -16.62 12.58 5.05
CA ILE A 121 -15.51 12.02 5.83
C ILE A 121 -15.26 12.86 7.07
N THR A 122 -15.14 12.22 8.23
CA THR A 122 -14.93 12.90 9.51
C THR A 122 -13.47 12.88 9.99
N ALA A 123 -12.64 11.97 9.49
CA ALA A 123 -11.25 11.81 9.90
C ALA A 123 -10.38 11.30 8.74
N ILE A 124 -9.10 11.69 8.73
CA ILE A 124 -8.09 11.14 7.80
C ILE A 124 -7.40 9.97 8.50
N GLU A 125 -7.62 8.76 8.00
CA GLU A 125 -7.14 7.49 8.56
C GLU A 125 -7.03 6.43 7.46
N ASN A 126 -6.42 5.27 7.77
CA ASN A 126 -6.36 4.08 6.90
C ASN A 126 -5.79 4.35 5.50
N MET A 127 -4.71 5.12 5.43
CA MET A 127 -4.00 5.47 4.19
C MET A 127 -2.50 5.18 4.31
N ASP A 128 -2.05 4.42 5.32
CA ASP A 128 -0.63 4.26 5.66
C ASP A 128 0.22 3.69 4.51
N SER A 129 -0.39 2.93 3.59
CA SER A 129 0.26 2.34 2.42
C SER A 129 0.56 3.33 1.28
N LEU A 130 -0.10 4.50 1.25
CA LEU A 130 -0.05 5.45 0.14
C LEU A 130 1.22 6.33 0.16
N LYS A 131 2.40 5.72 0.24
CA LYS A 131 3.69 6.42 0.41
C LYS A 131 4.07 7.31 -0.78
N LYS A 132 3.46 7.11 -1.95
CA LYS A 132 3.70 7.89 -3.18
C LYS A 132 2.73 9.06 -3.37
N LEU A 133 1.79 9.27 -2.44
CA LEU A 133 0.77 10.30 -2.55
C LEU A 133 1.42 11.70 -2.63
N ASN A 134 1.10 12.44 -3.69
CA ASN A 134 1.62 13.76 -3.99
C ASN A 134 0.53 14.83 -3.90
N VAL A 135 -0.66 14.51 -4.40
CA VAL A 135 -1.82 15.39 -4.43
C VAL A 135 -2.95 14.75 -3.65
N PHE A 136 -3.43 15.45 -2.62
CA PHE A 136 -4.58 15.01 -1.86
C PHE A 136 -5.64 16.11 -1.75
N SER A 137 -6.82 15.86 -2.31
CA SER A 137 -7.96 16.76 -2.24
C SER A 137 -9.04 16.15 -1.35
N ILE A 138 -9.31 16.76 -0.21
CA ILE A 138 -10.35 16.31 0.74
C ILE A 138 -11.21 17.49 1.22
N GLY A 139 -11.34 18.53 0.40
CA GLY A 139 -12.21 19.67 0.68
C GLY A 139 -13.70 19.30 0.76
N ASN A 140 -14.51 20.15 1.40
CA ASN A 140 -15.94 19.95 1.66
C ASN A 140 -16.26 18.59 2.30
N ASN A 141 -15.56 18.25 3.37
CA ASN A 141 -15.84 17.10 4.22
C ASN A 141 -16.20 17.56 5.65
N GLN A 142 -16.20 16.66 6.61
CA GLN A 142 -16.59 16.91 8.01
C GLN A 142 -15.41 16.78 8.98
N ILE A 143 -14.19 17.04 8.51
CA ILE A 143 -12.96 16.95 9.33
C ILE A 143 -12.89 18.16 10.26
N ASP A 144 -12.83 17.92 11.57
CA ASP A 144 -12.76 18.99 12.59
C ASP A 144 -11.56 18.85 13.55
N ASP A 145 -10.74 17.81 13.41
CA ASP A 145 -9.69 17.51 14.36
C ASP A 145 -8.28 17.78 13.82
N GLU A 146 -7.35 18.12 14.73
CA GLU A 146 -5.93 18.31 14.41
C GLU A 146 -5.20 16.99 14.13
N ASN A 147 -5.69 15.85 14.64
CA ASN A 147 -5.01 14.57 14.48
C ASN A 147 -5.01 14.14 13.02
N SER A 148 -6.08 14.42 12.27
CA SER A 148 -6.16 14.27 10.82
C SER A 148 -5.01 15.00 10.10
N ILE A 149 -4.60 16.17 10.57
CA ILE A 149 -3.47 16.91 10.01
C ILE A 149 -2.14 16.28 10.42
N ARG A 150 -2.01 15.88 11.69
CA ARG A 150 -0.80 15.18 12.17
C ARG A 150 -0.60 13.86 11.42
N TYR A 151 -1.67 13.13 11.12
CA TYR A 151 -1.63 11.89 10.36
C TYR A 151 -1.01 12.08 8.97
N LEU A 152 -1.27 13.22 8.32
CA LEU A 152 -0.70 13.54 7.00
C LEU A 152 0.83 13.70 7.00
N ARG A 153 1.47 13.82 8.18
CA ARG A 153 2.95 13.84 8.29
C ARG A 153 3.61 12.55 7.82
N ARG A 154 2.87 11.45 7.76
CA ARG A 154 3.34 10.14 7.29
C ARG A 154 3.59 10.10 5.77
N PHE A 155 3.12 11.10 5.02
CA PHE A 155 3.26 11.18 3.56
C PHE A 155 4.38 12.14 3.18
N ASP A 156 5.62 11.62 3.07
CA ASP A 156 6.82 12.41 2.76
C ASP A 156 6.74 13.10 1.37
N ASN A 157 5.98 12.50 0.44
CA ASN A 157 5.83 12.97 -0.93
C ASN A 157 4.65 13.92 -1.14
N LEU A 158 3.82 14.17 -0.12
CA LEU A 158 2.66 15.05 -0.25
C LEU A 158 3.13 16.48 -0.52
N ARG A 159 2.69 17.09 -1.63
CA ARG A 159 3.04 18.46 -2.02
C ARG A 159 1.83 19.37 -2.10
N THR A 160 0.69 18.84 -2.51
CA THR A 160 -0.55 19.60 -2.68
C THR A 160 -1.64 19.04 -1.81
N LEU A 161 -2.23 19.90 -0.97
CA LEU A 161 -3.31 19.55 -0.05
C LEU A 161 -4.47 20.53 -0.19
N CYS A 162 -5.69 20.02 -0.33
CA CYS A 162 -6.90 20.82 -0.20
C CYS A 162 -7.78 20.32 0.95
N LEU A 163 -8.00 21.18 1.94
CA LEU A 163 -8.86 20.95 3.10
C LEU A 163 -10.02 21.96 3.17
N ARG A 164 -10.09 22.91 2.23
CA ARG A 164 -11.14 23.93 2.15
C ARG A 164 -12.54 23.35 2.33
N GLY A 165 -13.35 23.98 3.18
CA GLY A 165 -14.74 23.58 3.41
C GLY A 165 -14.93 22.49 4.47
N ASN A 166 -13.86 22.04 5.11
CA ASN A 166 -13.94 21.29 6.37
C ASN A 166 -14.13 22.24 7.57
N PRO A 167 -14.81 21.80 8.66
CA PRO A 167 -14.88 22.54 9.91
C PRO A 167 -13.51 23.00 10.43
N PHE A 168 -12.50 22.13 10.37
CA PHE A 168 -11.12 22.46 10.76
C PHE A 168 -10.56 23.66 9.98
N ALA A 169 -10.84 23.74 8.67
CA ALA A 169 -10.37 24.82 7.80
C ALA A 169 -11.02 26.18 8.10
N SER A 170 -12.08 26.21 8.92
CA SER A 170 -12.75 27.43 9.36
C SER A 170 -12.15 28.01 10.64
N LYS A 171 -11.23 27.29 11.31
CA LYS A 171 -10.60 27.72 12.56
C LYS A 171 -9.57 28.82 12.29
N PRO A 172 -9.43 29.83 13.16
CA PRO A 172 -8.43 30.90 12.99
C PRO A 172 -6.99 30.39 12.88
N GLU A 173 -6.68 29.32 13.61
CA GLU A 173 -5.35 28.72 13.67
C GLU A 173 -5.07 27.78 12.49
N TYR A 174 -6.07 27.44 11.67
CA TYR A 174 -5.97 26.46 10.58
C TYR A 174 -4.72 26.62 9.74
N TYR A 175 -4.52 27.82 9.18
CA TYR A 175 -3.43 28.07 8.25
C TYR A 175 -2.07 27.91 8.93
N VAL A 176 -1.86 28.58 10.06
CA VAL A 176 -0.60 28.57 10.82
C VAL A 176 -0.29 27.18 11.38
N PHE A 177 -1.32 26.46 11.82
CA PHE A 177 -1.18 25.09 12.29
C PHE A 177 -0.78 24.14 11.15
N THR A 178 -1.49 24.20 10.02
CA THR A 178 -1.26 23.27 8.90
C THR A 178 0.14 23.43 8.31
N ILE A 179 0.57 24.67 8.04
CA ILE A 179 1.89 24.90 7.42
C ILE A 179 3.07 24.61 8.34
N SER A 180 2.87 24.66 9.66
CA SER A 180 3.91 24.31 10.64
C SER A 180 4.01 22.80 10.85
N HIS A 181 2.87 22.09 10.84
CA HIS A 181 2.81 20.65 11.04
C HIS A 181 3.06 19.85 9.76
N LEU A 182 2.92 20.44 8.58
CA LEU A 182 3.14 19.79 7.29
C LEU A 182 4.22 20.49 6.46
N PRO A 183 5.51 20.37 6.83
CA PRO A 183 6.61 21.05 6.15
C PRO A 183 6.78 20.58 4.68
N GLN A 184 6.32 19.38 4.35
CA GLN A 184 6.42 18.82 3.00
C GLN A 184 5.39 19.41 2.01
N VAL A 185 4.31 20.02 2.51
CA VAL A 185 3.25 20.60 1.68
C VAL A 185 3.66 21.99 1.19
N HIS A 186 3.60 22.19 -0.13
CA HIS A 186 3.96 23.43 -0.81
C HIS A 186 2.73 24.21 -1.29
N PHE A 187 1.65 23.50 -1.62
CA PHE A 187 0.39 24.10 -2.04
C PHE A 187 -0.72 23.70 -1.06
N LEU A 188 -1.33 24.71 -0.43
CA LEU A 188 -2.46 24.53 0.48
C LEU A 188 -3.66 25.29 -0.08
N ASP A 189 -4.78 24.58 -0.29
CA ASP A 189 -6.02 25.15 -0.83
C ASP A 189 -5.82 25.96 -2.11
N TYR A 190 -5.02 25.40 -3.03
CA TYR A 190 -4.64 25.98 -4.33
C TYR A 190 -3.78 27.25 -4.24
N LYS A 191 -3.19 27.54 -3.08
CA LYS A 191 -2.25 28.65 -2.87
C LYS A 191 -0.86 28.13 -2.55
N LEU A 192 0.15 28.75 -3.14
CA LEU A 192 1.54 28.52 -2.77
C LEU A 192 1.77 29.02 -1.34
N ILE A 193 2.48 28.24 -0.53
CA ILE A 193 2.90 28.64 0.80
C ILE A 193 4.29 29.28 0.71
N ASP A 194 4.38 30.55 1.09
CA ASP A 194 5.64 31.27 1.19
C ASP A 194 6.47 30.82 2.41
N ASP A 195 7.78 30.97 2.34
CA ASP A 195 8.69 30.52 3.41
C ASP A 195 8.58 31.37 4.67
N ALA A 196 8.41 32.70 4.54
CA ALA A 196 8.31 33.60 5.68
C ALA A 196 7.18 33.25 6.67
N PRO A 197 5.91 33.07 6.24
CA PRO A 197 4.85 32.64 7.16
C PRO A 197 5.07 31.23 7.69
N ARG A 198 5.72 30.34 6.94
CA ARG A 198 6.08 28.99 7.41
C ARG A 198 7.09 29.04 8.56
N GLU A 199 8.12 29.88 8.46
CA GLU A 199 9.10 30.05 9.53
C GLU A 199 8.46 30.60 10.81
N GLU A 200 7.60 31.61 10.69
CA GLU A 200 6.87 32.19 11.83
C GLU A 200 5.96 31.15 12.49
N ALA A 201 5.21 30.40 11.68
CA ALA A 201 4.35 29.32 12.15
C ALA A 201 5.14 28.20 12.84
N THR A 202 6.30 27.83 12.29
CA THR A 202 7.18 26.80 12.87
C THR A 202 7.73 27.25 14.22
N LYS A 203 8.16 28.52 14.34
CA LYS A 203 8.59 29.10 15.63
C LYS A 203 7.47 29.10 16.66
N LYS A 204 6.23 29.41 16.26
CA LYS A 204 5.06 29.40 17.15
C LYS A 204 4.84 28.03 17.79
N TYR A 205 5.06 26.94 17.06
CA TYR A 205 4.83 25.57 17.53
C TYR A 205 6.13 24.78 17.82
N GLU A 206 7.27 25.45 17.95
CA GLU A 206 8.59 24.83 18.01
C GLU A 206 8.70 23.70 19.05
N ILE A 207 8.30 23.99 20.30
CA ILE A 207 8.35 23.01 21.39
C ILE A 207 7.47 21.78 21.10
N GLN A 208 6.26 22.02 20.58
CA GLN A 208 5.31 20.95 20.26
C GLN A 208 5.81 20.10 19.09
N LEU A 209 6.39 20.73 18.07
CA LEU A 209 6.95 20.04 16.90
C LEU A 209 8.17 19.22 17.28
N GLN A 210 9.06 19.72 18.13
CA GLN A 210 10.21 18.96 18.63
C GLN A 210 9.76 17.68 19.34
N GLN A 211 8.80 17.79 20.27
CA GLN A 211 8.24 16.63 20.96
C GLN A 211 7.59 15.64 19.99
N LEU A 212 6.82 16.14 19.04
CA LEU A 212 6.15 15.32 18.02
C LEU A 212 7.16 14.56 17.16
N ILE A 213 8.20 15.24 16.65
CA ILE A 213 9.23 14.63 15.82
C ILE A 213 10.00 13.54 16.58
N THR A 214 10.34 13.79 17.85
CA THR A 214 11.00 12.78 18.69
C THR A 214 10.11 11.55 18.88
N LEU A 215 8.81 11.72 19.10
CA LEU A 215 7.87 10.60 19.22
C LEU A 215 7.76 9.82 17.90
N GLU A 216 7.64 10.52 16.77
CA GLU A 216 7.57 9.92 15.43
C GLU A 216 8.85 9.13 15.08
N GLU A 217 10.02 9.61 15.49
CA GLU A 217 11.29 8.90 15.30
C GLU A 217 11.36 7.62 16.15
N GLN A 218 10.96 7.69 17.42
CA GLN A 218 10.88 6.52 18.29
C GLN A 218 9.87 5.47 17.78
N GLU A 219 8.73 5.90 17.25
CA GLU A 219 7.75 5.00 16.65
C GLU A 219 8.31 4.33 15.39
N ARG A 220 8.95 5.08 14.50
CA ARG A 220 9.61 4.53 13.30
C ARG A 220 10.73 3.55 13.64
N GLU A 221 11.54 3.84 14.66
CA GLU A 221 12.58 2.93 15.11
C GLU A 221 12.00 1.62 15.66
N LYS A 222 10.91 1.69 16.44
CA LYS A 222 10.21 0.51 16.95
C LYS A 222 9.58 -0.32 15.83
N GLU A 223 8.91 0.33 14.89
CA GLU A 223 8.28 -0.33 13.76
C GLU A 223 9.34 -1.02 12.88
N LYS A 224 10.42 -0.32 12.56
CA LYS A 224 11.57 -0.89 11.85
C LYS A 224 12.20 -2.06 12.59
N ALA A 225 12.42 -1.94 13.91
CA ALA A 225 12.95 -3.03 14.71
C ALA A 225 12.02 -4.25 14.72
N SER A 226 10.70 -4.05 14.80
CA SER A 226 9.70 -5.11 14.71
C SER A 226 9.68 -5.77 13.34
N GLU A 227 9.78 -4.99 12.26
CA GLU A 227 9.86 -5.51 10.89
C GLU A 227 11.14 -6.31 10.69
N ASP A 228 12.29 -5.79 11.13
CA ASP A 228 13.58 -6.44 11.02
C ASP A 228 13.58 -7.74 11.83
N GLN A 229 13.01 -7.74 13.04
CA GLN A 229 12.80 -8.95 13.84
C GLN A 229 11.90 -9.97 13.14
N THR A 230 10.82 -9.52 12.49
CA THR A 230 9.91 -10.40 11.74
C THR A 230 10.59 -11.01 10.51
N LYS A 231 11.35 -10.19 9.75
CA LYS A 231 12.14 -10.65 8.60
C LYS A 231 13.21 -11.64 9.02
N GLN A 232 13.89 -11.36 10.13
CA GLN A 232 14.90 -12.24 10.71
C GLN A 232 14.28 -13.57 11.17
N PHE A 233 13.16 -13.53 11.88
CA PHE A 233 12.44 -14.74 12.29
C PHE A 233 12.00 -15.58 11.09
N GLN A 234 11.46 -14.94 10.04
CA GLN A 234 11.07 -15.64 8.82
C GLN A 234 12.27 -16.25 8.10
N LEU A 235 13.40 -15.54 8.04
CA LEU A 235 14.65 -16.06 7.49
C LEU A 235 15.11 -17.34 8.23
N TYR A 236 15.07 -17.32 9.56
CA TYR A 236 15.46 -18.47 10.39
C TYR A 236 14.50 -19.64 10.23
N LYS A 237 13.21 -19.36 10.11
CA LYS A 237 12.19 -20.35 9.79
C LYS A 237 12.42 -21.00 8.42
N ASP A 238 12.71 -20.20 7.40
CA ASP A 238 12.99 -20.73 6.06
C ASP A 238 14.28 -21.57 6.06
N ALA A 239 15.27 -21.20 6.87
CA ALA A 239 16.50 -21.96 7.06
C ALA A 239 16.38 -23.16 8.04
N PHE A 240 15.22 -23.37 8.66
CA PHE A 240 14.97 -24.41 9.67
C PHE A 240 15.88 -24.34 10.91
N VAL A 241 16.23 -23.12 11.31
CA VAL A 241 17.14 -22.85 12.44
C VAL A 241 16.50 -21.92 13.48
N GLU A 242 15.18 -22.02 13.66
CA GLU A 242 14.45 -21.20 14.62
C GLU A 242 14.99 -21.39 16.05
N ASN A 243 15.25 -20.27 16.75
CA ASN A 243 15.78 -20.24 18.12
C ASN A 243 17.16 -20.88 18.28
N MET A 244 17.89 -21.13 17.19
CA MET A 244 19.28 -21.58 17.22
C MET A 244 20.26 -20.40 17.18
N ASP A 245 19.77 -19.18 17.00
CA ASP A 245 20.56 -17.98 17.20
C ASP A 245 20.74 -17.74 18.71
N GLN A 246 22.00 -17.79 19.16
CA GLN A 246 22.39 -17.53 20.55
C GLN A 246 21.99 -18.66 21.54
N ASN A 247 21.69 -18.29 22.79
CA ASN A 247 21.44 -19.19 23.91
C ASN A 247 19.96 -19.55 24.10
N GLN A 248 19.12 -19.26 23.11
CA GLN A 248 17.66 -19.36 23.24
C GLN A 248 17.20 -20.80 23.40
N LEU A 249 17.71 -21.72 22.57
CA LEU A 249 17.40 -23.14 22.67
C LEU A 249 17.82 -23.72 24.03
N PHE A 250 19.03 -23.40 24.50
CA PHE A 250 19.50 -23.84 25.81
C PHE A 250 18.58 -23.32 26.92
N THR A 251 18.29 -22.02 26.93
CA THR A 251 17.38 -21.41 27.90
C THR A 251 16.01 -22.08 27.87
N ALA A 252 15.45 -22.32 26.69
CA ALA A 252 14.16 -22.97 26.53
C ALA A 252 14.15 -24.42 27.04
N MET A 253 15.25 -25.16 26.85
CA MET A 253 15.39 -26.54 27.34
C MET A 253 15.44 -26.62 28.87
N PHE A 254 16.07 -25.65 29.54
CA PHE A 254 16.31 -25.70 30.99
C PHE A 254 15.40 -24.78 31.82
N LYS A 255 14.59 -23.92 31.20
CA LYS A 255 13.72 -22.95 31.90
C LYS A 255 12.78 -23.61 32.91
N ASP A 256 12.19 -24.74 32.52
CA ASP A 256 11.22 -25.48 33.33
C ASP A 256 11.86 -26.64 34.13
N ASP A 257 13.19 -26.76 34.09
CA ASP A 257 13.93 -27.80 34.82
C ASP A 257 14.24 -27.37 36.28
N VAL A 258 13.27 -27.63 37.14
CA VAL A 258 13.34 -27.33 38.58
C VAL A 258 14.44 -28.13 39.29
N GLU A 259 14.79 -29.34 38.82
CA GLU A 259 15.82 -30.17 39.43
C GLU A 259 17.22 -29.75 38.98
N GLY A 260 17.38 -29.36 37.71
CA GLY A 260 18.61 -28.74 37.18
C GLY A 260 18.99 -27.47 37.93
N GLN A 261 18.02 -26.64 38.31
CA GLN A 261 18.26 -25.45 39.14
C GLN A 261 18.80 -25.78 40.53
N LYS A 262 18.39 -26.91 41.14
CA LYS A 262 18.90 -27.37 42.43
C LYS A 262 20.32 -27.90 42.32
N LEU A 263 20.66 -28.52 41.20
CA LEU A 263 22.00 -29.04 40.91
C LEU A 263 23.06 -27.93 40.85
N ILE A 264 22.71 -26.75 40.33
CA ILE A 264 23.60 -25.56 40.26
C ILE A 264 24.02 -25.06 41.65
N LEU A 265 23.24 -25.36 42.70
CA LEU A 265 23.56 -24.96 44.08
C LEU A 265 24.66 -25.82 44.73
N VAL A 266 25.09 -26.91 44.08
CA VAL A 266 26.14 -27.78 44.59
C VAL A 266 27.52 -27.15 44.32
N PRO A 267 28.43 -27.05 45.31
CA PRO A 267 29.75 -26.45 45.11
C PRO A 267 30.53 -27.13 43.97
N GLY A 268 31.00 -26.35 42.99
CA GLY A 268 31.77 -26.82 41.83
C GLY A 268 30.92 -27.29 40.63
N SER A 269 29.58 -27.27 40.74
CA SER A 269 28.68 -27.57 39.63
C SER A 269 28.46 -26.38 38.68
N ASP A 270 28.69 -25.17 39.17
CA ASP A 270 28.60 -23.90 38.45
C ASP A 270 29.60 -23.82 37.29
N GLU A 271 30.84 -24.25 37.52
CA GLU A 271 31.88 -24.29 36.48
C GLU A 271 31.55 -25.32 35.39
N LEU A 272 31.02 -26.50 35.79
CA LEU A 272 30.60 -27.54 34.85
C LEU A 272 29.42 -27.11 34.00
N MET A 273 28.42 -26.46 34.59
CA MET A 273 27.25 -25.95 33.85
C MET A 273 27.64 -24.85 32.88
N THR A 274 28.53 -23.93 33.28
CA THR A 274 29.05 -22.90 32.38
C THR A 274 29.80 -23.51 31.19
N GLN A 275 30.64 -24.53 31.42
CA GLN A 275 31.35 -25.23 30.34
C GLN A 275 30.40 -25.99 29.41
N PHE A 276 29.36 -26.62 29.96
CA PHE A 276 28.34 -27.32 29.18
C PHE A 276 27.56 -26.34 28.30
N GLU A 277 27.09 -25.22 28.86
CA GLU A 277 26.41 -24.16 28.13
C GLU A 277 27.26 -23.63 26.97
N GLN A 278 28.55 -23.34 27.21
CA GLN A 278 29.47 -22.90 26.16
C GLN A 278 29.61 -23.92 25.02
N LYS A 279 29.80 -25.21 25.35
CA LYS A 279 29.92 -26.27 24.34
C LYS A 279 28.63 -26.49 23.57
N PHE A 280 27.50 -26.50 24.27
CA PHE A 280 26.18 -26.63 23.67
C PHE A 280 25.93 -25.50 22.67
N ASN A 281 26.12 -24.26 23.10
CA ASN A 281 25.93 -23.08 22.25
C ASN A 281 26.87 -23.06 21.05
N ALA A 282 28.11 -23.54 21.18
CA ALA A 282 29.02 -23.67 20.05
C ALA A 282 28.53 -24.66 18.99
N ILE A 283 27.97 -25.81 19.41
CA ILE A 283 27.41 -26.81 18.49
C ILE A 283 26.15 -26.26 17.81
N ILE A 284 25.23 -25.68 18.58
CA ILE A 284 24.00 -25.09 18.05
C ILE A 284 24.31 -23.97 17.07
N TYR A 285 25.26 -23.09 17.39
CA TYR A 285 25.69 -22.02 16.49
C TYR A 285 26.30 -22.58 15.19
N SER A 286 27.06 -23.67 15.25
CA SER A 286 27.55 -24.35 14.04
C SER A 286 26.41 -24.93 13.20
N MET A 287 25.35 -25.48 13.81
CA MET A 287 24.17 -25.97 13.10
C MET A 287 23.37 -24.81 12.49
N PHE A 288 23.29 -23.69 13.19
CA PHE A 288 22.65 -22.45 12.74
C PHE A 288 23.34 -21.91 11.48
N GLU A 289 24.67 -21.75 11.49
CA GLU A 289 25.44 -21.32 10.32
C GLU A 289 25.31 -22.30 9.15
N PHE A 290 25.29 -23.60 9.44
CA PHE A 290 25.07 -24.63 8.42
C PHE A 290 23.69 -24.50 7.77
N GLY A 291 22.61 -24.35 8.55
CA GLY A 291 21.26 -24.20 8.03
C GLY A 291 21.08 -22.94 7.16
N LEU A 292 21.69 -21.82 7.57
CA LEU A 292 21.70 -20.59 6.74
C LEU A 292 22.40 -20.82 5.40
N LYS A 293 23.56 -21.50 5.41
CA LYS A 293 24.30 -21.80 4.17
C LYS A 293 23.53 -22.75 3.25
N GLU A 294 22.88 -23.76 3.79
CA GLU A 294 22.06 -24.69 2.99
C GLU A 294 20.82 -23.99 2.41
N LYS A 295 20.23 -23.03 3.14
CA LYS A 295 19.18 -22.16 2.58
C LYS A 295 19.70 -21.38 1.36
N GLU A 296 20.88 -20.77 1.45
CA GLU A 296 21.46 -20.02 0.31
C GLU A 296 21.74 -20.92 -0.90
N ILE A 297 22.09 -22.18 -0.68
CA ILE A 297 22.23 -23.16 -1.78
C ILE A 297 20.85 -23.45 -2.39
N ARG A 298 19.86 -23.78 -1.55
CA ARG A 298 18.49 -24.08 -2.01
C ARG A 298 17.85 -22.91 -2.75
N ASP A 299 18.04 -21.68 -2.28
CA ASP A 299 17.51 -20.49 -2.93
C ASP A 299 18.09 -20.31 -4.33
N ARG A 300 19.40 -20.56 -4.51
CA ARG A 300 20.05 -20.56 -5.83
C ARG A 300 19.53 -21.66 -6.73
N GLU A 301 19.35 -22.88 -6.22
CA GLU A 301 18.78 -23.99 -6.99
C GLU A 301 17.34 -23.69 -7.47
N ILE A 302 16.54 -23.05 -6.62
CA ILE A 302 15.18 -22.59 -6.96
C ILE A 302 15.23 -21.49 -8.02
N GLU A 303 16.14 -20.53 -7.88
CA GLU A 303 16.33 -19.46 -8.85
C GLU A 303 16.73 -20.02 -10.23
N ASP A 304 17.74 -20.89 -10.28
CA ASP A 304 18.19 -21.57 -11.49
C ASP A 304 17.05 -22.38 -12.15
N PHE A 305 16.27 -23.10 -11.33
CA PHE A 305 15.08 -23.81 -11.82
C PHE A 305 14.08 -22.87 -12.50
N TRP A 306 13.76 -21.73 -11.88
CA TRP A 306 12.81 -20.77 -12.45
C TRP A 306 13.34 -20.06 -13.68
N ILE A 307 14.65 -19.80 -13.76
CA ILE A 307 15.31 -19.28 -14.97
C ILE A 307 15.09 -20.27 -16.12
N CYS A 308 15.44 -21.55 -15.93
CA CYS A 308 15.25 -22.57 -16.96
C CYS A 308 13.78 -22.73 -17.37
N VAL A 309 12.85 -22.71 -16.41
CA VAL A 309 11.41 -22.79 -16.69
C VAL A 309 10.92 -21.60 -17.52
N ASN A 310 11.36 -20.39 -17.20
CA ASN A 310 10.96 -19.18 -17.91
C ASN A 310 11.58 -19.12 -19.32
N GLU A 311 12.82 -19.55 -19.47
CA GLU A 311 13.45 -19.70 -20.79
C GLU A 311 12.67 -20.70 -21.66
N ALA A 312 12.34 -21.87 -21.11
CA ALA A 312 11.55 -22.87 -21.82
C ALA A 312 10.13 -22.37 -22.19
N LYS A 313 9.47 -21.63 -21.30
CA LYS A 313 8.17 -20.99 -21.59
C LYS A 313 8.28 -19.95 -22.70
N ASN A 314 9.31 -19.10 -22.66
CA ASN A 314 9.53 -18.08 -23.67
C ASN A 314 9.82 -18.69 -25.03
N GLU A 315 10.64 -19.74 -25.07
CA GLU A 315 10.94 -20.48 -26.29
C GLU A 315 9.69 -21.16 -26.87
N ASN A 316 8.91 -21.86 -26.03
CA ASN A 316 7.62 -22.44 -26.44
C ASN A 316 6.65 -21.38 -26.98
N THR A 317 6.60 -20.20 -26.35
CA THR A 317 5.75 -19.09 -26.79
C THR A 317 6.19 -18.56 -28.15
N ARG A 318 7.51 -18.41 -28.39
CA ARG A 318 8.05 -18.02 -29.70
C ARG A 318 7.74 -19.05 -30.79
N GLN A 319 7.92 -20.34 -30.49
CA GLN A 319 7.60 -21.41 -31.43
C GLN A 319 6.11 -21.44 -31.76
N ALA A 320 5.24 -21.29 -30.76
CA ALA A 320 3.80 -21.20 -30.97
C ALA A 320 3.41 -19.98 -31.83
N ALA A 321 4.02 -18.80 -31.57
CA ALA A 321 3.79 -17.61 -32.37
C ALA A 321 4.22 -17.80 -33.83
N ALA A 322 5.38 -18.43 -34.06
CA ALA A 322 5.88 -18.74 -35.41
C ALA A 322 4.90 -19.65 -36.19
N ILE A 323 4.35 -20.70 -35.55
CA ILE A 323 3.36 -21.58 -36.16
C ILE A 323 2.08 -20.81 -36.53
N VAL A 324 1.63 -19.92 -35.65
CA VAL A 324 0.43 -19.08 -35.90
C VAL A 324 0.67 -18.14 -37.08
N ASP A 325 1.84 -17.52 -37.16
CA ASP A 325 2.18 -16.61 -38.26
C ASP A 325 2.36 -17.35 -39.59
N GLU A 326 2.93 -18.56 -39.57
CA GLU A 326 2.99 -19.45 -40.74
C GLU A 326 1.58 -19.80 -41.24
N PHE A 327 0.67 -20.18 -40.33
CA PHE A 327 -0.73 -20.46 -40.67
C PHE A 327 -1.46 -19.23 -41.23
N LYS A 328 -1.27 -18.04 -40.63
CA LYS A 328 -1.85 -16.79 -41.14
C LYS A 328 -1.35 -16.47 -42.56
N THR A 329 -0.06 -16.66 -42.81
CA THR A 329 0.56 -16.45 -44.13
C THR A 329 -0.02 -17.42 -45.14
N TYR A 330 -0.10 -18.70 -44.81
CA TYR A 330 -0.73 -19.73 -45.66
C TYR A 330 -2.21 -19.43 -45.95
N ARG A 331 -2.98 -18.98 -44.95
CA ARG A 331 -4.38 -18.61 -45.15
C ARG A 331 -4.52 -17.43 -46.14
N SER A 332 -3.61 -16.46 -46.08
CA SER A 332 -3.63 -15.28 -46.97
C SER A 332 -3.22 -15.57 -48.42
N THR A 333 -2.66 -16.74 -48.71
CA THR A 333 -2.35 -17.15 -50.09
C THR A 333 -3.48 -17.98 -50.72
N LEU A 334 -4.45 -18.44 -49.92
CA LEU A 334 -5.59 -19.26 -50.34
C LEU A 334 -6.89 -18.49 -50.60
N PHE A 335 -6.98 -17.26 -50.09
CA PHE A 335 -8.11 -16.33 -50.22
C PHE A 335 -7.58 -14.96 -50.59
#